data_AF-A0A452XNF1-F1
#
_entry.id   AF-A0A452XNF1-F1
#
_cell.length_a   1.000
_cell.length_b   1.000
_cell.length_c   1.000
_cell.angle_alpha   90.00
_cell.angle_beta   90.00
_cell.angle_gamma   90.00
#
_symmetry.space_group_name_H-M   'P 1'
#
loop_
_entity.id
_entity.type
_entity.pdbx_description
1 polymer ?
#
loop_
_entity_poly.entity_id
_entity_poly.type
_entity_poly.pdbx_seq_one_letter_code
_entity_poly.pdbx_strand_id
1 'polypeptide(L)'
;KSGVLYFVLSLLAFHLPVSGISEGHLDQYSFLVSFQEWPEEAYPSYANGPGYVISSDIARYIVSEFDNQTLRLFKMEDVNMGMWVEKFNITRRPVEYRHDVRFYQAGCFDGYITAHYQSPQHMICLWRKLQSGSTHCCNVR
;
A
#
# COMPACT_ATOMS: atom_id res chain seq x y z
N LYS A 1 22.32 0.23 9.89
CA LYS A 1 21.55 -0.22 8.71
C LYS A 1 20.21 0.51 8.77
N SER A 2 19.96 1.43 7.83
CA SER A 2 18.68 2.15 7.72
C SER A 2 17.57 1.17 7.32
N GLY A 3 16.35 1.36 7.82
CA GLY A 3 15.19 0.59 7.38
C GLY A 3 14.85 1.02 5.95
N VAL A 4 14.90 0.09 5.00
CA VAL A 4 14.50 0.34 3.62
C VAL A 4 13.08 -0.14 3.45
N LEU A 5 12.21 0.74 2.97
CA LEU A 5 10.81 0.46 2.72
C LEU A 5 10.55 0.68 1.23
N TYR A 6 10.19 -0.40 0.53
CA TYR A 6 9.80 -0.32 -0.88
C TYR A 6 8.32 0.05 -0.93
N PHE A 7 8.07 1.29 -1.34
CA PHE A 7 6.75 1.81 -1.62
C PHE A 7 6.46 1.75 -3.10
N VAL A 8 5.26 1.32 -3.44
CA VAL A 8 4.63 1.73 -4.68
C VAL A 8 3.88 3.01 -4.35
N LEU A 9 4.51 4.15 -4.60
CA LEU A 9 3.71 5.36 -4.76
C LEU A 9 3.25 5.35 -6.21
N SER A 10 2.07 4.77 -6.42
CA SER A 10 1.24 5.34 -7.48
C SER A 10 1.10 6.82 -7.15
N LEU A 11 1.49 7.69 -8.09
CA LEU A 11 1.51 9.16 -8.00
C LEU A 11 0.18 9.81 -7.58
N LEU A 12 -0.85 9.01 -7.26
CA LEU A 12 -2.21 9.45 -6.96
C LEU A 12 -2.52 9.60 -5.46
N ALA A 13 -1.67 9.11 -4.53
CA ALA A 13 -2.01 9.15 -3.10
C ALA A 13 -1.53 10.42 -2.36
N PHE A 14 -0.70 11.27 -2.97
CA PHE A 14 -0.10 12.41 -2.27
C PHE A 14 -1.09 13.52 -1.89
N HIS A 15 -2.28 13.58 -2.51
CA HIS A 15 -3.20 14.71 -2.36
C HIS A 15 -4.67 14.29 -2.54
N LEU A 16 -5.09 13.08 -2.13
CA LEU A 16 -6.53 12.82 -2.10
C LEU A 16 -7.13 13.68 -0.98
N PRO A 17 -7.95 14.72 -1.31
CA PRO A 17 -8.58 15.52 -0.29
C PRO A 17 -9.56 14.64 0.49
N VAL A 18 -9.62 14.85 1.80
CA VAL A 18 -10.51 14.10 2.69
C VAL A 18 -12.00 14.46 2.47
N SER A 19 -12.33 15.47 1.66
CA SER A 19 -13.67 16.05 1.62
C SER A 19 -14.45 15.88 0.30
N GLY A 20 -15.64 15.27 0.43
CA GLY A 20 -16.79 15.51 -0.44
C GLY A 20 -17.87 14.41 -0.41
N ILE A 21 -18.87 14.53 0.48
CA ILE A 21 -20.33 14.50 0.19
C ILE A 21 -21.15 14.34 1.49
N SER A 22 -22.23 15.13 1.57
CA SER A 22 -23.22 15.34 2.62
C SER A 22 -23.84 14.09 3.23
N GLU A 23 -24.27 14.22 4.50
CA GLU A 23 -25.24 13.34 5.17
C GLU A 23 -26.36 12.92 4.22
N GLY A 24 -26.38 11.65 3.84
CA GLY A 24 -27.39 11.12 2.93
C GLY A 24 -26.97 9.81 2.28
N HIS A 25 -27.19 8.70 2.99
CA HIS A 25 -27.37 7.36 2.42
C HIS A 25 -26.20 6.83 1.57
N LEU A 26 -25.08 6.44 2.19
CA LEU A 26 -23.89 5.96 1.47
C LEU A 26 -23.26 4.70 2.07
N ASP A 27 -24.05 3.63 2.22
CA ASP A 27 -23.51 2.27 2.45
C ASP A 27 -22.89 1.67 1.16
N GLN A 28 -22.88 2.41 0.04
CA GLN A 28 -22.48 1.88 -1.27
C GLN A 28 -21.07 2.26 -1.74
N TYR A 29 -20.33 3.12 -1.00
CA TYR A 29 -18.93 3.44 -1.31
C TYR A 29 -18.03 3.22 -0.08
N SER A 30 -17.36 2.06 -0.05
CA SER A 30 -16.54 1.55 1.07
C SER A 30 -15.38 2.46 1.53
N PHE A 31 -15.05 3.52 0.79
CA PHE A 31 -13.86 4.34 0.99
C PHE A 31 -14.16 5.81 1.32
N LEU A 32 -15.43 6.20 1.46
CA LEU A 32 -15.79 7.55 1.87
C LEU A 32 -15.45 7.77 3.34
N VAL A 33 -14.76 8.86 3.65
CA VAL A 33 -14.29 9.20 5.00
C VAL A 33 -14.89 10.53 5.40
N SER A 34 -15.51 10.58 6.58
CA SER A 34 -16.06 11.81 7.12
C SER A 34 -14.98 12.62 7.83
N PHE A 35 -15.19 13.94 7.95
CA PHE A 35 -14.31 14.80 8.75
C PHE A 35 -14.23 14.36 10.23
N GLN A 36 -15.28 13.75 10.76
CA GLN A 36 -15.28 13.20 12.11
C GLN A 36 -14.36 11.97 12.23
N GLU A 37 -14.23 11.18 11.15
CA GLU A 37 -13.37 10.00 11.11
C GLU A 37 -11.90 10.37 10.85
N TRP A 38 -11.67 11.40 10.05
CA TRP A 38 -10.34 11.95 9.75
C TRP A 38 -10.39 13.49 9.68
N PRO A 39 -9.99 14.19 10.76
CA PRO A 39 -10.04 15.65 10.81
C PRO A 39 -8.90 16.33 10.04
N GLU A 40 -7.83 15.60 9.69
CA GLU A 40 -6.68 16.16 8.99
C GLU A 40 -6.98 16.39 7.49
N GLU A 41 -6.27 17.34 6.85
CA GLU A 41 -6.55 17.73 5.45
C GLU A 41 -6.18 16.64 4.43
N ALA A 42 -5.17 15.84 4.75
CA ALA A 42 -4.66 14.77 3.90
C ALA A 42 -4.25 13.54 4.72
N TYR A 43 -4.22 12.39 4.06
CA TYR A 43 -3.60 11.18 4.62
C TYR A 43 -2.06 11.31 4.64
N PRO A 44 -1.38 10.58 5.54
CA PRO A 44 0.07 10.44 5.46
C PRO A 44 0.46 9.75 4.14
N SER A 45 1.73 9.79 3.78
CA SER A 45 2.22 9.01 2.63
C SER A 45 2.01 7.50 2.87
N TYR A 46 1.29 6.83 1.98
CA TYR A 46 1.01 5.40 2.07
C TYR A 46 1.23 4.69 0.72
N ALA A 47 1.44 3.36 0.78
CA ALA A 47 1.56 2.53 -0.42
C ALA A 47 0.17 2.29 -0.99
N ASN A 48 -0.14 2.91 -2.13
CA ASN A 48 -1.36 2.61 -2.88
C ASN A 48 -1.00 1.74 -4.07
N GLY A 49 -1.31 0.44 -4.00
CA GLY A 49 -0.97 -0.48 -5.05
C GLY A 49 -1.12 -1.96 -4.68
N PRO A 50 -0.67 -2.87 -5.57
CA PRO A 50 -0.83 -4.33 -5.41
C PRO A 50 0.00 -4.97 -4.29
N GLY A 51 0.79 -4.18 -3.56
CA GLY A 51 1.62 -4.64 -2.46
C GLY A 51 2.81 -3.72 -2.21
N TYR A 52 3.48 -3.93 -1.08
CA TYR A 52 4.68 -3.21 -0.64
C TYR A 52 5.60 -4.16 0.14
N VAL A 53 6.88 -3.77 0.31
CA VAL A 53 7.84 -4.59 1.08
C VAL A 53 8.47 -3.73 2.17
N ILE A 54 8.26 -4.15 3.42
CA ILE A 54 8.78 -3.47 4.60
C ILE A 54 9.99 -4.19 5.20
N SER A 55 10.90 -3.43 5.80
CA SER A 55 12.03 -4.01 6.52
C SER A 55 11.60 -4.60 7.87
N SER A 56 12.30 -5.66 8.31
CA SER A 56 11.92 -6.44 9.49
C SER A 56 11.86 -5.64 10.80
N ASP A 57 12.58 -4.54 10.90
CA ASP A 57 12.57 -3.62 12.04
C ASP A 57 11.30 -2.78 12.12
N ILE A 58 10.77 -2.33 10.97
CA ILE A 58 9.47 -1.66 10.89
C ILE A 58 8.38 -2.64 11.31
N ALA A 59 8.42 -3.87 10.79
CA ALA A 59 7.47 -4.92 11.18
C ALA A 59 7.50 -5.19 12.70
N ARG A 60 8.69 -5.35 13.30
CA ARG A 60 8.83 -5.56 14.75
C ARG A 60 8.31 -4.38 15.56
N TYR A 61 8.60 -3.15 15.12
CA TYR A 61 8.09 -1.95 15.76
C TYR A 61 6.55 -1.93 15.75
N ILE A 62 5.93 -2.17 14.59
CA ILE A 62 4.47 -2.18 14.46
C ILE A 62 3.85 -3.18 15.43
N VAL A 63 4.35 -4.43 15.47
CA VAL A 63 3.86 -5.44 16.42
C VAL A 63 3.98 -4.95 17.87
N SER A 64 5.16 -4.45 18.26
CA SER A 64 5.38 -3.99 19.64
C SER A 64 4.51 -2.81 20.06
N GLU A 65 4.29 -1.84 19.17
CA GLU A 65 3.48 -0.66 19.47
C GLU A 65 1.98 -0.96 19.38
N PHE A 66 1.58 -1.91 18.53
CA PHE A 66 0.22 -2.42 18.48
C PHE A 66 -0.16 -3.14 19.78
N ASP A 67 0.71 -4.02 20.28
CA ASP A 67 0.51 -4.72 21.57
C ASP A 67 0.41 -3.73 22.74
N ASN A 68 1.14 -2.62 22.67
CA ASN A 68 1.09 -1.53 23.64
C ASN A 68 -0.08 -0.55 23.41
N GLN A 69 -0.95 -0.80 22.44
CA GLN A 69 -2.12 0.03 22.09
C GLN A 69 -1.76 1.50 21.75
N THR A 70 -0.56 1.76 21.23
CA THR A 70 -0.09 3.13 20.92
C THR A 70 -0.29 3.53 19.46
N LEU A 71 -0.77 2.61 18.62
CA LEU A 71 -1.01 2.83 17.20
C LEU A 71 -2.48 3.16 16.96
N ARG A 72 -2.75 4.28 16.26
CA ARG A 72 -4.07 4.62 15.74
C ARG A 72 -4.46 3.59 14.69
N LEU A 73 -5.70 3.11 14.78
CA LEU A 73 -6.34 2.29 13.75
C LEU A 73 -7.31 3.14 12.94
N PHE A 74 -7.41 2.78 11.67
CA PHE A 74 -8.26 3.40 10.66
C PHE A 74 -8.77 2.31 9.72
N LYS A 75 -9.90 2.54 9.05
CA LYS A 75 -10.54 1.48 8.26
C LYS A 75 -9.75 1.05 7.01
N MET A 76 -8.92 1.94 6.49
CA MET A 76 -8.06 1.64 5.33
C MET A 76 -6.71 1.12 5.82
N GLU A 77 -6.43 -0.17 5.58
CA GLU A 77 -5.21 -0.84 6.06
C GLU A 77 -3.91 -0.24 5.51
N ASP A 78 -3.91 0.20 4.25
CA ASP A 78 -2.73 0.84 3.66
C ASP A 78 -2.45 2.20 4.32
N VAL A 79 -3.50 2.93 4.69
CA VAL A 79 -3.38 4.20 5.44
C VAL A 79 -2.87 3.93 6.85
N ASN A 80 -3.31 2.84 7.51
CA ASN A 80 -2.73 2.41 8.78
C ASN A 80 -1.22 2.20 8.67
N MET A 81 -0.79 1.46 7.65
CA MET A 81 0.64 1.23 7.41
C MET A 81 1.40 2.53 7.17
N GLY A 82 0.82 3.48 6.41
CA GLY A 82 1.38 4.82 6.24
C GLY A 82 1.59 5.56 7.56
N MET A 83 0.55 5.64 8.40
CA MET A 83 0.62 6.27 9.73
C MET A 83 1.69 5.63 10.63
N TRP A 84 1.76 4.30 10.67
CA TRP A 84 2.67 3.59 11.56
C TRP A 84 4.13 3.73 11.12
N VAL A 85 4.37 3.71 9.81
CA VAL A 85 5.69 3.96 9.22
C VAL A 85 6.13 5.40 9.48
N GLU A 86 5.24 6.38 9.33
CA GLU A 86 5.55 7.77 9.63
C GLU A 86 5.92 7.96 11.11
N LYS A 87 5.16 7.34 12.02
CA LYS A 87 5.50 7.33 13.45
C LYS A 87 6.87 6.68 13.70
N PHE A 88 7.20 5.58 13.02
CA PHE A 88 8.53 4.96 13.11
C PHE A 88 9.65 5.87 12.59
N ASN A 89 9.42 6.53 11.46
CA ASN A 89 10.34 7.47 10.82
C ASN A 89 10.73 8.62 11.77
N ILE A 90 9.76 9.12 12.53
CA ILE A 90 9.94 10.22 13.50
C ILE A 90 10.56 9.72 14.80
N THR A 91 10.08 8.60 15.35
CA THR A 91 10.40 8.18 16.74
C THR A 91 11.62 7.26 16.85
N ARG A 92 12.00 6.56 15.78
CA ARG A 92 13.08 5.56 15.81
C ARG A 92 14.23 5.95 14.90
N ARG A 93 14.00 5.98 13.59
CA ARG A 93 15.04 6.28 12.60
C ARG A 93 14.44 6.66 11.25
N PRO A 94 15.18 7.42 10.41
CA PRO A 94 14.76 7.73 9.06
C PRO A 94 14.45 6.48 8.23
N VAL A 95 13.31 6.51 7.54
CA VAL A 95 12.86 5.49 6.61
C VAL A 95 13.20 5.93 5.19
N GLU A 96 13.81 5.04 4.42
CA GLU A 96 14.04 5.26 3.00
C GLU A 96 12.86 4.70 2.19
N TYR A 97 12.21 5.57 1.43
CA TYR A 97 11.09 5.23 0.56
C TYR A 97 11.63 4.96 -0.85
N ARG A 98 11.38 3.77 -1.41
CA ARG A 98 11.82 3.41 -2.77
C ARG A 98 10.67 3.02 -3.67
N HIS A 99 10.67 3.57 -4.89
CA HIS A 99 9.70 3.28 -5.93
C HIS A 99 10.27 2.38 -7.02
N ASP A 100 9.45 1.44 -7.48
CA ASP A 100 9.82 0.54 -8.55
C ASP A 100 8.59 0.25 -9.42
N VAL A 101 8.71 0.54 -10.72
CA VAL A 101 7.64 0.37 -11.72
C VAL A 101 7.18 -1.08 -11.84
N ARG A 102 8.00 -2.04 -11.40
CA ARG A 102 7.67 -3.47 -11.37
C ARG A 102 6.60 -3.82 -10.34
N PHE A 103 6.20 -2.88 -9.50
CA PHE A 103 4.98 -2.98 -8.72
C PHE A 103 3.83 -2.21 -9.38
N TYR A 104 3.36 -2.72 -10.50
CA TYR A 104 2.49 -1.96 -11.38
C TYR A 104 1.02 -2.04 -10.96
N GLN A 105 0.39 -0.89 -10.65
CA GLN A 105 -1.00 -0.86 -10.14
C GLN A 105 -2.05 -1.21 -11.20
N ALA A 106 -1.84 -0.83 -12.46
CA ALA A 106 -2.88 -0.95 -13.49
C ALA A 106 -2.91 -2.33 -14.17
N GLY A 107 -2.13 -3.31 -13.71
CA GLY A 107 -2.13 -4.65 -14.29
C GLY A 107 -0.81 -5.37 -14.10
N CYS A 108 -0.23 -5.84 -15.20
CA CYS A 108 1.07 -6.49 -15.22
C CYS A 108 2.07 -5.68 -16.03
N PHE A 109 3.33 -5.64 -15.58
CA PHE A 109 4.46 -5.06 -16.27
C PHE A 109 5.54 -6.13 -16.46
N ASP A 110 6.18 -6.20 -17.63
CA ASP A 110 7.22 -7.19 -17.87
C ASP A 110 8.40 -6.98 -16.90
N GLY A 111 8.86 -8.06 -16.27
CA GLY A 111 9.81 -7.96 -15.15
C GLY A 111 9.15 -7.69 -13.81
N TYR A 112 7.82 -7.89 -13.68
CA TYR A 112 7.06 -7.61 -12.46
C TYR A 112 7.68 -8.20 -11.18
N ILE A 113 7.53 -7.44 -10.10
CA ILE A 113 7.61 -7.95 -8.73
C ILE A 113 6.20 -8.28 -8.25
N THR A 114 5.22 -7.43 -8.57
CA THR A 114 3.79 -7.69 -8.36
C THR A 114 3.00 -7.45 -9.65
N ALA A 115 1.95 -8.25 -9.85
CA ALA A 115 1.03 -8.13 -10.98
C ALA A 115 -0.39 -8.01 -10.43
N HIS A 116 -1.05 -6.87 -10.70
CA HIS A 116 -2.39 -6.56 -10.25
C HIS A 116 -3.46 -6.99 -11.26
N TYR A 117 -4.73 -7.10 -10.85
CA TYR A 117 -5.86 -7.48 -11.71
C TYR A 117 -5.66 -8.80 -12.50
N GLN A 118 -5.07 -9.81 -11.86
CA GLN A 118 -4.81 -11.12 -12.49
C GLN A 118 -5.94 -12.10 -12.21
N SER A 119 -6.45 -12.75 -13.25
CA SER A 119 -7.40 -13.87 -13.10
C SER A 119 -6.67 -15.12 -12.58
N PRO A 120 -7.39 -16.13 -12.04
CA PRO A 120 -6.77 -17.39 -11.64
C PRO A 120 -5.96 -18.05 -12.78
N GLN A 121 -6.44 -17.96 -14.03
CA GLN A 121 -5.72 -18.48 -15.20
C GLN A 121 -4.42 -17.70 -15.46
N HIS A 122 -4.45 -16.36 -15.31
CA HIS A 122 -3.25 -15.56 -15.42
C HIS A 122 -2.23 -15.92 -14.33
N MET A 123 -2.66 -16.10 -13.07
CA MET A 123 -1.74 -16.49 -11.99
C MET A 123 -1.01 -17.80 -12.28
N ILE A 124 -1.71 -18.81 -12.82
CA ILE A 124 -1.09 -20.07 -13.25
C ILE A 124 -0.10 -19.84 -14.40
N CYS A 125 -0.46 -19.04 -15.40
CA CYS A 125 0.42 -18.71 -16.51
C CYS A 125 1.69 -17.96 -16.05
N LEU A 126 1.53 -16.94 -15.20
CA LEU A 126 2.61 -16.17 -14.61
C LEU A 126 3.56 -17.09 -13.83
N TRP A 127 3.02 -17.97 -13.00
CA TRP A 127 3.81 -18.94 -12.23
C TRP A 127 4.59 -19.92 -13.11
N ARG A 128 4.01 -20.38 -14.22
CA ARG A 128 4.72 -21.26 -15.17
C ARG A 128 5.86 -20.52 -15.87
N LYS A 129 5.65 -19.27 -16.28
CA LYS A 129 6.70 -18.45 -16.88
C LYS A 129 7.84 -18.18 -15.90
N LEU A 130 7.53 -17.89 -14.64
CA LEU A 130 8.55 -17.68 -13.60
C LEU A 130 9.44 -18.92 -13.43
N GLN A 131 8.86 -20.12 -13.40
CA GLN A 131 9.61 -21.38 -13.33
C GLN A 131 10.52 -21.58 -14.54
N SER A 132 10.16 -21.08 -15.72
CA SER A 132 11.00 -21.11 -16.92
C SER A 132 11.96 -19.92 -17.02
N GLY A 133 12.12 -19.11 -15.96
CA GLY A 133 13.00 -17.94 -15.95
C GLY A 133 12.48 -16.72 -16.72
N SER A 134 11.18 -16.66 -16.98
CA SER A 134 10.52 -15.60 -17.73
C SER A 134 9.57 -14.78 -16.85
N THR A 135 9.73 -13.46 -16.86
CA THR A 135 8.90 -12.51 -16.11
C THR A 135 7.96 -11.73 -17.03
N HIS A 136 7.56 -12.31 -18.16
CA HIS A 136 6.65 -11.66 -19.10
C HIS A 136 5.20 -11.83 -18.71
N CYS A 137 4.41 -10.77 -18.88
CA CYS A 137 2.97 -10.78 -18.63
C CYS A 137 2.24 -11.81 -19.49
N CYS A 138 1.11 -12.29 -18.99
CA CYS A 138 0.26 -13.22 -19.71
C CYS A 138 -0.78 -12.44 -20.51
N ASN A 139 -0.86 -12.71 -21.81
CA ASN A 139 -1.93 -12.16 -22.64
C ASN A 139 -3.17 -13.06 -22.52
N VAL A 140 -4.34 -12.45 -22.58
CA VAL A 140 -5.59 -13.18 -22.78
C VAL A 140 -5.54 -13.75 -24.20
N ARG A 141 -5.64 -15.07 -24.33
CA ARG A 141 -6.02 -15.72 -25.59
C ARG A 141 -7.49 -16.10 -25.52
#